data_AF-A0A957U9Y7-F1
#
_entry.id   AF-A0A957U9Y7-F1
#
_cell.length_a   1.000
_cell.length_b   1.000
_cell.length_c   1.000
_cell.angle_alpha   90.00
_cell.angle_beta   90.00
_cell.angle_gamma   90.00
#
_symmetry.space_group_name_H-M   'P 1'
#
loop_
_entity.id
_entity.type
_entity.pdbx_description
1 polymer ?
#
loop_
_entity_poly.entity_id
_entity_poly.type
_entity_poly.pdbx_seq_one_letter_code
_entity_poly.pdbx_strand_id
1 'polypeptide(L)'
;MTSTAAVAENADQNGIGAAIRLVVDLTGGMDWLEAGQTVVIKPALNSAGQFPFTASPVACAELVRMCLERGAGMVFVADEMGFEHTMLKHWKTGNYAGYDKDRTVHAFRETGIADAVNQVADELDARDRIHITTF
;
A
#
# COMPACT_ATOMS: atom_id res chain seq x y z
N MET A 1 33.61 10.59 -12.24
CA MET A 1 32.67 9.53 -11.81
C MET A 1 32.86 9.30 -10.33
N THR A 2 31.89 9.74 -9.52
CA THR A 2 31.74 9.35 -8.12
C THR A 2 30.25 9.18 -7.91
N SER A 3 29.80 7.92 -7.98
CA SER A 3 28.45 7.53 -7.64
C SER A 3 28.34 7.64 -6.12
N THR A 4 27.74 8.72 -5.64
CA THR A 4 27.28 8.81 -4.24
C THR A 4 26.02 7.97 -4.17
N ALA A 5 26.14 6.75 -3.67
CA ALA A 5 24.97 6.02 -3.21
C ALA A 5 24.33 6.87 -2.10
N ALA A 6 23.25 7.57 -2.43
CA ALA A 6 22.41 8.24 -1.46
C ALA A 6 21.69 7.14 -0.67
N VAL A 7 22.34 6.65 0.38
CA VAL A 7 21.62 5.95 1.44
C VAL A 7 20.85 7.05 2.15
N ALA A 8 19.55 7.14 1.88
CA ALA A 8 18.66 8.03 2.60
C ALA A 8 18.66 7.62 4.08
N GLU A 9 19.35 8.38 4.93
CA GLU A 9 19.09 8.36 6.36
C GLU A 9 17.66 8.86 6.57
N ASN A 10 16.78 7.96 7.01
CA ASN A 10 15.39 8.24 7.41
C ASN A 10 15.36 9.08 8.71
N ALA A 11 15.88 10.31 8.67
CA ALA A 11 15.92 11.20 9.83
C ALA A 11 14.69 12.13 9.91
N ASP A 12 14.04 12.43 8.78
CA ASP A 12 12.86 13.29 8.73
C ASP A 12 11.63 12.54 8.22
N GLN A 13 10.72 12.21 9.13
CA GLN A 13 9.43 11.60 8.78
C GLN A 13 8.57 12.51 7.91
N ASN A 14 8.76 13.83 7.97
CA ASN A 14 8.03 14.79 7.13
C ASN A 14 8.52 14.77 5.67
N GLY A 15 9.72 14.24 5.41
CA GLY A 15 10.31 14.17 4.07
C GLY A 15 9.94 12.93 3.27
N ILE A 16 9.35 11.90 3.91
CA ILE A 16 9.11 10.59 3.26
C ILE A 16 8.16 10.73 2.07
N GLY A 17 7.05 11.47 2.20
CA GLY A 17 6.11 11.70 1.10
C GLY A 17 6.75 12.40 -0.10
N ALA A 18 7.57 13.43 0.15
CA ALA A 18 8.32 14.12 -0.90
C ALA A 18 9.35 13.21 -1.58
N ALA A 19 10.02 12.34 -0.82
CA ALA A 19 10.95 11.36 -1.37
C ALA A 19 10.23 10.34 -2.27
N ILE A 20 9.04 9.88 -1.88
CA ILE A 20 8.21 8.96 -2.70
C ILE A 20 7.83 9.63 -4.02
N ARG A 21 7.32 10.88 -3.98
CA ARG A 21 7.00 11.64 -5.19
C ARG A 21 8.19 11.78 -6.11
N LEU A 22 9.34 12.17 -5.57
CA LEU A 22 10.58 12.29 -6.34
C LEU A 22 10.96 10.97 -7.02
N VAL A 23 10.87 9.84 -6.32
CA VAL A 23 11.16 8.53 -6.91
C VAL A 23 10.18 8.22 -8.05
N VAL A 24 8.88 8.45 -7.86
CA VAL A 24 7.87 8.23 -8.91
C VAL A 24 8.17 9.09 -10.14
N ASP A 25 8.45 10.38 -9.95
CA ASP A 25 8.77 11.32 -11.03
C ASP A 25 10.03 10.87 -11.81
N LEU A 26 11.08 10.44 -11.09
CA LEU A 26 12.30 9.92 -11.70
C LEU A 26 12.09 8.62 -12.48
N THR A 27 11.04 7.85 -12.15
CA THR A 27 10.65 6.63 -12.88
C THR A 27 9.69 6.87 -14.06
N GLY A 28 9.43 8.14 -14.40
CA GLY A 28 8.54 8.51 -15.51
C GLY A 28 7.12 8.92 -15.09
N GLY A 29 6.89 9.11 -13.78
CA GLY A 29 5.65 9.68 -13.26
C GLY A 29 4.43 8.77 -13.40
N MET A 30 3.25 9.41 -13.42
CA MET A 30 1.94 8.76 -13.56
C MET A 30 1.23 9.19 -14.86
N ASP A 31 1.99 9.46 -15.92
CA ASP A 31 1.40 9.85 -17.21
C ASP A 31 0.54 8.74 -17.83
N TRP A 32 0.80 7.49 -17.46
CA TRP A 32 0.02 6.31 -17.84
C TRP A 32 -1.41 6.29 -17.25
N LEU A 33 -1.67 7.07 -16.20
CA LEU A 33 -2.96 7.16 -15.55
C LEU A 33 -3.77 8.32 -16.17
N GLU A 34 -4.85 7.97 -16.86
CA GLU A 34 -5.81 8.95 -17.39
C GLU A 34 -6.91 9.26 -16.38
N ALA A 35 -7.48 10.47 -16.47
CA ALA A 35 -8.56 10.89 -15.57
C ALA A 35 -9.78 9.97 -15.69
N GLY A 36 -10.37 9.63 -14.54
CA GLY A 36 -11.52 8.73 -14.43
C GLY A 36 -11.16 7.24 -14.40
N GLN A 37 -9.92 6.85 -14.67
CA GLN A 37 -9.51 5.45 -14.61
C GLN A 37 -9.44 4.92 -13.17
N THR A 38 -9.64 3.61 -13.03
CA THR A 38 -9.49 2.91 -11.76
C THR A 38 -8.08 2.35 -11.63
N VAL A 39 -7.47 2.55 -10.46
CA VAL A 39 -6.14 2.01 -10.13
C VAL A 39 -6.25 1.06 -8.93
N VAL A 40 -5.44 0.00 -8.95
CA VAL A 40 -5.20 -0.82 -7.77
C VAL A 40 -3.76 -0.57 -7.30
N ILE A 41 -3.62 -0.13 -6.06
CA ILE A 41 -2.37 -0.19 -5.32
C ILE A 41 -2.36 -1.53 -4.60
N LYS A 42 -1.35 -2.35 -4.88
CA LYS A 42 -1.11 -3.64 -4.21
C LYS A 42 0.08 -3.53 -3.26
N PRO A 43 -0.14 -3.20 -1.97
CA PRO A 43 0.94 -3.23 -0.98
C PRO A 43 1.48 -4.65 -0.88
N ALA A 44 2.77 -4.80 -0.61
CA ALA A 44 3.34 -6.10 -0.25
C ALA A 44 2.98 -6.41 1.22
N LEU A 45 1.83 -7.05 1.45
CA LEU A 45 1.32 -7.43 2.76
C LEU A 45 1.47 -8.94 2.98
N ASN A 46 2.64 -9.37 3.46
CA ASN A 46 2.92 -10.78 3.77
C ASN A 46 2.53 -11.19 5.20
N SER A 47 2.33 -10.23 6.10
CA SER A 47 1.95 -10.46 7.50
C SER A 47 1.32 -9.19 8.07
N ALA A 48 0.82 -9.28 9.32
CA ALA A 48 0.39 -8.11 10.07
C ALA A 48 1.53 -7.41 10.84
N GLY A 49 2.79 -7.78 10.60
CA GLY A 49 3.94 -7.09 11.19
C GLY A 49 4.07 -5.67 10.63
N GLN A 50 4.42 -4.70 11.48
CA GLN A 50 4.61 -3.31 11.07
C GLN A 50 5.80 -3.16 10.11
N PHE A 51 5.83 -2.08 9.33
CA PHE A 51 6.99 -1.73 8.49
C PHE A 51 8.29 -1.74 9.33
N PRO A 52 9.40 -2.36 8.85
CA PRO A 52 9.65 -2.85 7.49
C PRO A 52 9.33 -4.34 7.24
N PHE A 53 8.57 -5.01 8.10
CA PHE A 53 8.16 -6.41 7.85
C PHE A 53 7.08 -6.56 6.78
N THR A 54 6.43 -5.44 6.42
CA THR A 54 5.40 -5.27 5.38
C THR A 54 5.61 -3.93 4.67
N ALA A 55 4.80 -3.61 3.67
CA ALA A 55 4.81 -2.31 2.97
C ALA A 55 4.64 -1.10 3.93
N SER A 56 5.27 0.03 3.58
CA SER A 56 5.17 1.27 4.38
C SER A 56 3.77 1.90 4.25
N PRO A 57 3.09 2.21 5.38
CA PRO A 57 1.83 2.95 5.37
C PRO A 57 1.93 4.31 4.66
N VAL A 58 3.01 5.05 4.92
CA VAL A 58 3.24 6.38 4.32
C VAL A 58 3.44 6.26 2.81
N ALA A 59 4.16 5.23 2.35
CA ALA A 59 4.33 4.97 0.92
C ALA A 59 3.01 4.64 0.22
N CYS A 60 2.19 3.79 0.84
CA CYS A 60 0.88 3.45 0.32
C CYS A 60 -0.02 4.69 0.23
N ALA A 61 -0.09 5.49 1.30
CA ALA A 61 -0.89 6.70 1.36
C ALA A 61 -0.46 7.73 0.30
N GLU A 62 0.85 7.94 0.13
CA GLU A 62 1.35 8.91 -0.85
C GLU A 62 1.03 8.48 -2.28
N LEU A 63 1.17 7.19 -2.61
CA LEU A 63 0.80 6.68 -3.93
C LEU A 63 -0.71 6.83 -4.20
N VAL A 64 -1.56 6.56 -3.21
CA VAL A 64 -3.01 6.81 -3.31
C VAL A 64 -3.30 8.29 -3.57
N ARG A 65 -2.66 9.19 -2.80
CA ARG A 65 -2.78 10.65 -2.98
C ARG A 65 -2.41 11.07 -4.39
N MET A 66 -1.25 10.63 -4.88
CA MET A 66 -0.77 10.94 -6.23
C MET A 66 -1.73 10.43 -7.32
N CYS A 67 -2.30 9.23 -7.18
CA CYS A 67 -3.30 8.72 -8.12
C CYS A 67 -4.56 9.59 -8.15
N LEU A 68 -5.06 10.01 -6.98
CA LEU A 68 -6.24 10.87 -6.88
C LEU A 68 -5.99 12.28 -7.45
N GLU A 69 -4.84 12.88 -7.13
CA GLU A 69 -4.39 14.17 -7.69
C GLU A 69 -4.25 14.12 -9.22
N ARG A 70 -3.80 12.98 -9.76
CA ARG A 70 -3.71 12.74 -11.21
C ARG A 70 -5.08 12.58 -11.87
N GLY A 71 -6.12 12.33 -11.09
CA GLY A 71 -7.51 12.25 -11.55
C GLY A 71 -8.08 10.84 -11.62
N ALA A 72 -7.47 9.83 -10.95
CA ALA A 72 -8.07 8.50 -10.87
C ALA A 72 -9.52 8.57 -10.39
N GLY A 73 -10.45 7.92 -11.11
CA GLY A 73 -11.85 7.86 -10.69
C GLY A 73 -12.02 7.07 -9.39
N MET A 74 -11.21 6.02 -9.23
CA MET A 74 -11.25 5.12 -8.08
C MET A 74 -9.86 4.56 -7.78
N VAL A 75 -9.51 4.41 -6.50
CA VAL A 75 -8.28 3.77 -6.05
C VAL A 75 -8.61 2.62 -5.09
N PHE A 76 -8.25 1.41 -5.47
CA PHE A 76 -8.31 0.25 -4.58
C PHE A 76 -6.96 0.07 -3.89
N VAL A 77 -6.98 -0.15 -2.58
CA VAL A 77 -5.84 -0.65 -1.83
C VAL A 77 -6.15 -2.10 -1.48
N ALA A 78 -5.53 -3.02 -2.21
CA ALA A 78 -5.89 -4.42 -2.15
C ALA A 78 -4.67 -5.34 -2.14
N ASP A 79 -4.69 -6.35 -1.27
CA ASP A 79 -3.73 -7.45 -1.29
C ASP A 79 -4.42 -8.77 -0.95
N GLU A 80 -3.71 -9.88 -1.08
CA GLU A 80 -4.11 -11.20 -0.58
C GLU A 80 -2.97 -11.70 0.29
N MET A 81 -3.12 -11.65 1.61
CA MET A 81 -2.04 -11.95 2.54
C MET A 81 -1.60 -13.42 2.38
N GLY A 82 -0.40 -13.61 1.81
CA GLY A 82 0.04 -14.89 1.27
C GLY A 82 0.14 -16.05 2.28
N PHE A 83 0.18 -15.80 3.59
CA PHE A 83 0.30 -16.87 4.59
C PHE A 83 -0.91 -17.81 4.60
N GLU A 84 -2.11 -17.29 4.36
CA GLU A 84 -3.35 -18.07 4.42
C GLU A 84 -3.52 -18.95 3.17
N HIS A 85 -2.96 -18.51 2.04
CA HIS A 85 -3.11 -19.15 0.73
C HIS A 85 -1.90 -20.00 0.29
N THR A 86 -0.70 -19.72 0.81
CA THR A 86 0.53 -20.42 0.38
C THR A 86 1.20 -21.29 1.45
N MET A 87 0.88 -21.11 2.75
CA MET A 87 1.60 -21.82 3.83
C MET A 87 0.77 -22.57 4.87
N LEU A 88 -0.57 -22.57 4.79
CA LEU A 88 -1.41 -23.56 5.50
C LEU A 88 -1.68 -24.81 4.64
N LYS A 89 -0.68 -25.26 3.87
CA LYS A 89 -0.44 -26.72 3.86
C LYS A 89 0.02 -27.11 5.26
N HIS A 90 -0.92 -27.60 6.05
CA HIS A 90 -0.66 -28.59 7.08
C HIS A 90 -0.09 -29.89 6.45
N TRP A 91 1.01 -29.80 5.71
CA TRP A 91 1.62 -30.93 4.99
C TRP A 91 1.90 -32.12 5.91
N LYS A 92 2.02 -31.88 7.23
CA LYS A 92 2.21 -32.94 8.24
C LYS A 92 1.00 -33.28 9.11
N THR A 93 -0.04 -32.45 9.15
CA THR A 93 -1.07 -32.55 10.21
C THR A 93 -2.51 -32.61 9.71
N GLY A 94 -2.79 -32.31 8.44
CA GLY A 94 -4.12 -32.49 7.82
C GLY A 94 -5.27 -31.64 8.38
N ASN A 95 -5.04 -30.83 9.40
CA ASN A 95 -6.03 -29.87 9.89
C ASN A 95 -5.98 -28.61 9.04
N TYR A 96 -7.06 -27.84 8.94
CA TYR A 96 -7.03 -26.54 8.30
C TYR A 96 -7.29 -25.52 9.41
N ALA A 97 -6.34 -24.60 9.64
CA ALA A 97 -6.69 -23.39 10.35
C ALA A 97 -7.58 -22.59 9.37
N GLY A 98 -8.76 -22.19 9.82
CA GLY A 98 -9.83 -21.70 8.96
C GLY A 98 -9.42 -20.60 7.99
N TYR A 99 -10.20 -20.45 6.92
CA TYR A 99 -10.10 -19.37 5.95
C TYR A 99 -10.74 -18.10 6.54
N ASP A 100 -9.94 -17.05 6.75
CA ASP A 100 -10.44 -15.73 7.11
C ASP A 100 -10.34 -14.79 5.91
N LYS A 101 -11.44 -14.71 5.15
CA LYS A 101 -11.56 -13.82 3.98
C LYS A 101 -11.27 -12.34 4.29
N ASP A 102 -11.38 -11.93 5.56
CA ASP A 102 -11.18 -10.55 5.97
C ASP A 102 -9.79 -10.32 6.58
N ARG A 103 -8.91 -11.35 6.66
CA ARG A 103 -7.59 -11.21 7.27
C ARG A 103 -6.76 -10.10 6.65
N THR A 104 -6.70 -10.00 5.32
CA THR A 104 -5.95 -8.93 4.65
C THR A 104 -6.42 -7.57 5.14
N VAL A 105 -7.74 -7.36 5.25
CA VAL A 105 -8.32 -6.11 5.75
C VAL A 105 -7.97 -5.87 7.21
N HIS A 106 -7.95 -6.91 8.05
CA HIS A 106 -7.46 -6.82 9.42
C HIS A 106 -5.97 -6.43 9.47
N ALA A 107 -5.13 -7.04 8.65
CA ALA A 107 -3.71 -6.73 8.56
C ALA A 107 -3.46 -5.30 8.05
N PHE A 108 -4.26 -4.78 7.12
CA PHE A 108 -4.17 -3.37 6.72
C PHE A 108 -4.43 -2.41 7.89
N ARG A 109 -5.34 -2.75 8.81
CA ARG A 109 -5.58 -1.97 10.03
C ARG A 109 -4.43 -2.12 11.02
N GLU A 110 -4.01 -3.36 11.32
CA GLU A 110 -2.92 -3.64 12.26
C GLU A 110 -1.59 -2.98 11.85
N THR A 111 -1.33 -2.88 10.55
CA THR A 111 -0.10 -2.29 10.00
C THR A 111 -0.16 -0.77 9.86
N GLY A 112 -1.32 -0.15 10.07
CA GLY A 112 -1.55 1.29 9.90
C GLY A 112 -1.73 1.74 8.44
N ILE A 113 -1.70 0.82 7.46
CA ILE A 113 -1.97 1.15 6.05
C ILE A 113 -3.39 1.71 5.90
N ALA A 114 -4.37 1.07 6.55
CA ALA A 114 -5.76 1.51 6.46
C ALA A 114 -5.95 2.93 7.02
N ASP A 115 -5.34 3.22 8.16
CA ASP A 115 -5.45 4.54 8.79
C ASP A 115 -4.79 5.62 7.96
N ALA A 116 -3.58 5.35 7.44
CA ALA A 116 -2.87 6.30 6.58
C ALA A 116 -3.64 6.60 5.28
N VAL A 117 -4.25 5.59 4.67
CA VAL A 117 -5.06 5.75 3.45
C VAL A 117 -6.37 6.49 3.74
N ASN A 118 -7.04 6.18 4.86
CA ASN A 118 -8.26 6.88 5.27
C ASN A 118 -7.99 8.36 5.58
N GLN A 119 -6.82 8.69 6.14
CA GLN A 119 -6.42 10.08 6.33
C GLN A 119 -6.33 10.83 4.98
N VAL A 120 -5.77 10.21 3.94
CA VAL A 120 -5.77 10.82 2.58
C VAL A 120 -7.19 11.00 2.07
N ALA A 121 -8.06 10.02 2.30
CA ALA A 121 -9.47 10.11 1.92
C ALA A 121 -10.18 11.30 2.58
N ASP A 122 -9.87 11.57 3.85
CA ASP A 122 -10.39 12.72 4.59
C ASP A 122 -9.84 14.05 4.09
N GLU A 123 -8.52 14.13 3.89
CA GLU A 123 -7.84 15.35 3.43
C GLU A 123 -8.30 15.78 2.04
N LEU A 124 -8.63 14.83 1.17
CA LEU A 124 -9.04 15.08 -0.23
C LEU A 124 -10.56 15.02 -0.45
N ASP A 125 -11.36 14.80 0.60
CA ASP A 125 -12.80 14.56 0.50
C ASP A 125 -13.14 13.47 -0.55
N ALA A 126 -12.43 12.34 -0.46
CA ALA A 126 -12.40 11.28 -1.46
C ALA A 126 -12.74 9.89 -0.89
N ARG A 127 -13.52 9.84 0.20
CA ARG A 127 -13.93 8.58 0.85
C ARG A 127 -14.71 7.64 -0.07
N ASP A 128 -15.47 8.18 -1.00
CA ASP A 128 -16.22 7.43 -2.01
C ASP A 128 -15.35 6.97 -3.20
N ARG A 129 -14.07 7.37 -3.23
CA ARG A 129 -13.12 7.08 -4.30
C ARG A 129 -11.94 6.21 -3.86
N ILE A 130 -11.93 5.76 -2.60
CA ILE A 130 -10.93 4.84 -2.07
C ILE A 130 -11.60 3.60 -1.46
N HIS A 131 -11.17 2.42 -1.88
CA HIS A 131 -11.64 1.15 -1.33
C HIS A 131 -10.48 0.29 -0.81
N ILE A 132 -10.51 -0.05 0.48
CA ILE A 132 -9.59 -1.02 1.09
C ILE A 132 -10.28 -2.38 1.06
N THR A 133 -9.66 -3.37 0.40
CA THR A 133 -10.28 -4.69 0.19
C THR A 133 -9.22 -5.80 0.09
N THR A 134 -9.67 -7.05 -0.01
CA THR A 134 -8.89 -8.18 -0.52
C THR A 134 -9.19 -8.41 -2.01
N PHE A 135 -8.30 -9.10 -2.72
CA PHE A 135 -8.63 -9.74 -4.00
C PHE A 135 -9.57 -10.94 -3.81
#